data_AF-A0A7V0VCG6-F1
#
_entry.id   AF-A0A7V0VCG6-F1
#
_cell.length_a   1.000
_cell.length_b   1.000
_cell.length_c   1.000
_cell.angle_alpha   90.00
_cell.angle_beta   90.00
_cell.angle_gamma   90.00
#
_symmetry.space_group_name_H-M   'P 1'
#
loop_
_entity.id
_entity.type
_entity.pdbx_description
1 polymer ?
#
loop_
_entity_poly.entity_id
_entity_poly.type
_entity_poly.pdbx_seq_one_letter_code
_entity_poly.pdbx_strand_id
1 'polypeptide(L)' 'MQKNNYDILVRKDGENKYAAFCPQLNILVKGTSHEGVEIEIRKKIKEYLDKLESDKMEEKENK' A
#
# COMPACT_ATOMS: atom_id res chain seq x y z
N MET A 1 -11.26 11.11 12.86
CA MET A 1 -10.17 10.37 12.20
C MET A 1 -10.64 10.03 10.80
N GLN A 2 -10.11 10.69 9.77
CA GLN A 2 -10.40 10.29 8.40
C GLN A 2 -9.80 8.90 8.21
N LYS A 3 -10.66 7.88 8.04
CA LYS A 3 -10.21 6.58 7.59
C LYS A 3 -9.77 6.79 6.14
N ASN A 4 -8.46 6.94 5.92
CA ASN A 4 -7.91 6.96 4.58
C ASN A 4 -8.20 5.59 3.96
N ASN A 5 -9.29 5.51 3.21
CA ASN A 5 -9.61 4.32 2.43
C ASN A 5 -8.63 4.29 1.26
N TYR A 6 -7.89 3.19 1.15
CA TYR A 6 -6.98 2.96 0.04
C TYR A 6 -7.59 1.94 -0.92
N ASP A 7 -7.71 2.33 -2.18
CA ASP A 7 -8.13 1.47 -3.26
C ASP A 7 -6.97 0.54 -3.64
N ILE A 8 -7.28 -0.76 -3.69
CA ILE A 8 -6.35 -1.81 -4.10
C ILE A 8 -6.95 -2.49 -5.32
N LEU A 9 -6.29 -2.33 -6.46
CA LEU A 9 -6.68 -2.91 -7.73
C LEU A 9 -5.86 -4.17 -7.97
N VAL A 10 -6.46 -5.35 -7.80
CA VAL A 10 -5.81 -6.63 -8.11
C VAL A 10 -6.18 -7.06 -9.52
N ARG A 11 -5.18 -7.28 -10.37
CA ARG A 11 -5.33 -7.80 -11.72
C ARG A 11 -4.56 -9.10 -11.90
N LYS A 12 -5.06 -9.97 -12.78
CA LYS A 12 -4.35 -11.17 -13.25
C LYS A 12 -3.62 -10.84 -14.55
N ASP A 13 -2.30 -11.02 -14.56
CA ASP A 13 -1.40 -10.68 -15.66
C ASP A 13 -0.98 -11.98 -16.38
N GLY A 14 -1.93 -12.64 -17.05
CA GLY A 14 -1.69 -13.89 -17.79
C GLY A 14 -1.62 -15.17 -16.93
N GLU A 15 -0.86 -16.17 -17.38
CA GLU A 15 -0.74 -17.48 -16.70
C GLU A 15 0.03 -17.36 -15.38
N ASN A 16 -0.72 -17.51 -14.27
CA ASN A 16 -0.23 -17.53 -12.90
C ASN A 16 0.58 -16.31 -12.43
N LYS A 17 0.32 -15.13 -12.98
CA LYS A 17 0.84 -13.87 -12.42
C LYS A 17 -0.32 -12.99 -11.97
N TYR A 18 -0.13 -12.38 -10.83
CA TYR A 18 -1.04 -11.40 -10.26
C TYR A 18 -0.26 -10.10 -10.05
N ALA A 19 -0.96 -8.99 -10.12
CA ALA A 19 -0.43 -7.70 -9.76
C ALA A 19 -1.48 -6.92 -8.96
N ALA A 20 -1.07 -6.33 -7.85
CA ALA A 20 -1.89 -5.40 -7.08
C ALA A 20 -1.34 -3.99 -7.28
N PHE A 21 -2.21 -3.02 -7.53
CA PHE A 21 -1.87 -1.63 -7.75
C PHE A 21 -2.70 -0.72 -6.84
N CYS A 22 -2.05 0.19 -6.13
CA CYS A 22 -2.71 1.24 -5.35
C CYS A 22 -2.45 2.59 -6.04
N PRO A 23 -3.45 3.20 -6.68
CA PRO A 23 -3.29 4.43 -7.45
C PRO A 23 -2.97 5.63 -6.56
N GLN A 24 -3.51 5.67 -5.33
CA GLN A 24 -3.30 6.79 -4.41
C GLN A 24 -1.85 6.92 -3.93
N LEU A 25 -1.19 5.79 -3.72
CA LEU A 25 0.22 5.74 -3.30
C LEU A 25 1.18 5.49 -4.47
N ASN A 26 0.63 5.30 -5.68
CA ASN A 26 1.38 4.86 -6.86
C ASN A 26 2.24 3.61 -6.59
N ILE A 27 1.70 2.66 -5.82
CA ILE A 27 2.41 1.42 -5.42
C ILE A 27 1.94 0.27 -6.30
N LEU A 28 2.89 -0.40 -6.96
CA LEU A 28 2.65 -1.63 -7.71
C LEU A 28 3.35 -2.82 -7.03
N VAL A 29 2.63 -3.90 -6.87
CA VAL A 29 3.11 -5.20 -6.36
C VAL A 29 2.80 -6.26 -7.41
N LYS A 30 3.75 -7.15 -7.67
CA LYS A 30 3.59 -8.27 -8.59
C LYS A 30 3.90 -9.57 -7.83
N GLY A 31 3.23 -10.65 -8.19
CA GLY A 31 3.40 -11.93 -7.54
C GLY A 31 2.78 -13.06 -8.35
N THR A 32 2.88 -14.27 -7.83
CA THR A 32 2.40 -15.49 -8.51
C THR A 32 1.03 -15.96 -8.01
N SER A 33 0.53 -15.37 -6.93
CA SER A 33 -0.75 -15.70 -6.31
C SER A 33 -1.53 -14.45 -5.92
N HIS A 34 -2.86 -14.53 -5.98
CA HIS A 34 -3.76 -13.45 -5.60
C HIS A 34 -3.51 -12.99 -4.15
N GLU A 35 -3.54 -13.92 -3.20
CA GLU A 35 -3.29 -13.60 -1.78
C GLU A 35 -1.93 -12.96 -1.56
N GLY A 36 -0.88 -13.45 -2.23
CA GLY A 36 0.47 -12.92 -2.09
C GLY A 36 0.56 -11.44 -2.46
N VAL A 37 -0.05 -11.04 -3.59
CA VAL A 37 -0.04 -9.63 -4.01
C VAL A 37 -0.93 -8.75 -3.13
N GLU A 38 -2.04 -9.28 -2.62
CA GLU A 38 -2.92 -8.56 -1.70
C GLU A 38 -2.24 -8.29 -0.34
N ILE A 39 -1.58 -9.29 0.22
CA ILE A 39 -0.87 -9.17 1.50
C ILE A 39 0.27 -8.15 1.37
N GLU A 40 1.07 -8.27 0.32
CA GLU A 40 2.23 -7.41 0.09
C GLU A 40 1.84 -5.93 -0.13
N ILE A 41 0.75 -5.66 -0.86
CA ILE A 41 0.32 -4.27 -1.05
C ILE A 41 -0.29 -3.66 0.22
N ARG A 42 -1.04 -4.45 1.00
CA ARG A 42 -1.55 -4.00 2.32
C ARG A 42 -0.40 -3.68 3.27
N LYS A 43 0.65 -4.51 3.26
CA LYS A 43 1.86 -4.26 4.06
C LYS A 43 2.52 -2.95 3.67
N LYS A 44 2.72 -2.68 2.38
CA LYS A 44 3.27 -1.40 1.90
C LYS A 44 2.41 -0.19 2.25
N ILE A 45 1.09 -0.29 2.16
CA ILE A 45 0.17 0.77 2.59
C ILE A 45 0.32 1.02 4.10
N LYS A 46 0.40 -0.04 4.90
CA LYS A 46 0.60 0.07 6.34
C LYS A 46 1.94 0.72 6.67
N GLU A 47 3.03 0.32 6.03
CA GLU A 47 4.36 0.94 6.20
C GLU A 47 4.37 2.41 5.80
N TYR A 48 3.61 2.79 4.76
CA TYR A 48 3.46 4.18 4.36
C TYR A 48 2.69 5.00 5.41
N LEU A 49 1.62 4.44 5.97
CA LEU A 49 0.85 5.06 7.05
C LEU A 49 1.68 5.24 8.32
N ASP A 50 2.44 4.21 8.70
CA ASP A 50 3.32 4.22 9.87
C ASP A 50 4.37 5.34 9.76
N LYS A 51 5.00 5.45 8.58
CA LYS A 51 5.93 6.55 8.28
C LYS A 51 5.25 7.92 8.32
N LEU A 52 4.05 8.06 7.75
CA LEU A 52 3.31 9.31 7.81
C LEU A 52 2.97 9.74 9.24
N GLU A 53 2.71 8.79 10.13
CA GLU A 53 2.49 9.09 11.55
C GLU A 53 3.78 9.50 12.25
N SER A 54 4.91 8.84 11.97
CA SER A 54 6.21 9.24 12.50
C SER A 54 6.66 10.62 12.00
N ASP A 55 6.53 10.89 10.70
CA ASP A 55 6.94 12.16 10.08
C ASP A 55 6.12 13.35 10.64
N LYS A 56 4.81 13.14 10.87
CA LYS A 56 3.94 14.12 11.51
C LYS A 56 4.25 14.40 12.98
N MET A 57 4.92 13.48 13.68
CA MET A 57 5.36 13.71 15.06
C MET A 57 6.63 14.56 15.13
N GLU A 58 7.49 14.49 14.11
CA GLU A 58 8.76 15.25 14.08
C GLU A 58 8.55 16.75 13.77
N GLU A 59 7.53 17.12 12.99
CA GLU A 59 7.19 18.53 12.73
C GLU A 59 6.61 19.30 13.95
N LYS A 60 6.21 18.61 15.02
CA LYS A 60 5.62 19.26 16.21
C LYS A 60 6.62 19.65 17.30
N GLU A 61 7.85 19.17 17.24
CA GLU A 61 8.87 19.48 18.27
C GLU A 61 9.74 20.70 17.91
N ASN A 62 9.64 21.20 16.68
CA ASN A 62 10.45 22.32 16.19
C ASN A 62 9.69 23.65 16.04
N LYS A 63 8.56 23.83 16.73
CA LYS A 63 7.77 25.07 16.73
C LYS A 63 7.52 25.63 18.12
#